data_AF-A0A011P6P5-F1
#
_entry.id   AF-A0A011P6P5-F1
#
_cell.length_a   1.000
_cell.length_b   1.000
_cell.length_c   1.000
_cell.angle_alpha   90.00
_cell.angle_beta   90.00
_cell.angle_gamma   90.00
#
_symmetry.space_group_name_H-M   'P 1'
#
loop_
_entity.id
_entity.type
_entity.pdbx_description
1 polymer ?
#
loop_
_entity_poly.entity_id
_entity_poly.type
_entity_poly.pdbx_seq_one_letter_code
_entity_poly.pdbx_strand_id
1 'polypeptide(L)' 'MSETQAVAAAGRQEPAADRDTVNQLASLASDLDWIKLRFNHADQVQIARSVHLMHGVATRIDKEQQYGLYWREDDEDDVL' A
#
# COMPACT_ATOMS: atom_id res chain seq x y z
N MET A 1 -20.01 33.88 19.94
CA MET A 1 -19.05 33.10 19.13
C MET A 1 -19.00 31.73 19.78
N SER A 2 -19.82 30.79 19.29
CA SER A 2 -20.15 29.54 19.98
C SER A 2 -19.01 28.52 19.91
N GLU A 3 -18.71 27.91 21.05
CA GLU A 3 -17.75 26.81 21.27
C GLU A 3 -18.07 25.53 20.45
N THR A 4 -19.21 25.52 19.75
CA THR A 4 -19.68 24.40 18.94
C THR A 4 -18.93 24.21 17.61
N GLN A 5 -18.09 25.17 17.20
CA GLN A 5 -17.33 25.09 15.94
C GLN A 5 -15.95 24.43 16.07
N ALA A 6 -15.53 24.01 17.26
CA ALA A 6 -14.20 23.41 17.45
C ALA A 6 -14.14 21.88 17.23
N VAL A 7 -15.28 21.20 17.03
CA VAL A 7 -15.33 19.71 17.01
C VAL A 7 -15.41 19.13 15.59
N ALA A 8 -15.51 19.95 14.54
CA ALA A 8 -15.79 19.47 13.19
C ALA A 8 -14.56 19.11 12.33
N ALA A 9 -13.34 19.23 12.86
CA ALA A 9 -12.10 18.95 12.13
C ALA A 9 -11.20 17.91 12.81
N ALA A 10 -11.76 17.05 13.66
CA ALA A 10 -11.12 15.77 13.96
C ALA A 10 -11.22 14.91 12.69
N GLY A 11 -10.36 15.21 11.71
CA GLY A 11 -10.13 14.33 10.59
C GLY A 11 -9.89 12.96 11.16
N ARG A 12 -10.70 11.98 10.74
CA ARG A 12 -10.40 10.58 10.99
C ARG A 12 -9.05 10.32 10.35
N GLN A 13 -7.98 10.42 11.14
CA GLN A 13 -6.73 9.77 10.81
C GLN A 13 -7.07 8.29 10.88
N GLU A 14 -7.29 7.69 9.72
CA GLU A 14 -7.26 6.24 9.63
C GLU A 14 -5.92 5.81 10.24
N PRO A 15 -5.94 4.82 11.14
CA PRO A 15 -4.69 4.33 11.71
C PRO A 15 -3.78 3.92 10.56
N ALA A 16 -2.56 4.45 10.57
CA ALA A 16 -1.54 4.00 9.64
C ALA A 16 -1.45 2.47 9.70
N ALA A 17 -1.52 1.82 8.54
CA ALA A 17 -1.41 0.37 8.48
C ALA A 17 -0.07 -0.06 9.07
N ASP A 18 -0.09 -0.94 10.08
CA ASP A 18 1.12 -1.41 10.74
C ASP A 18 2.00 -2.26 9.81
N ARG A 19 3.26 -2.45 10.21
CA ARG A 19 4.26 -3.21 9.44
C ARG A 19 3.78 -4.62 9.07
N ASP A 20 3.06 -5.29 9.97
CA ASP A 20 2.55 -6.64 9.74
C ASP A 20 1.45 -6.65 8.68
N THR A 21 0.58 -5.65 8.68
CA THR A 21 -0.44 -5.44 7.65
C THR A 21 0.20 -5.23 6.28
N VAL A 22 1.27 -4.42 6.20
CA VAL A 22 2.01 -4.18 4.95
C VAL A 22 2.67 -5.48 4.45
N ASN A 23 3.25 -6.29 5.34
CA ASN A 23 3.82 -7.60 5.02
C ASN A 23 2.77 -8.61 4.52
N GLN A 24 1.60 -8.64 5.15
CA GLN A 24 0.49 -9.51 4.72
C GLN A 24 -0.01 -9.11 3.33
N LEU A 25 -0.10 -7.81 3.05
CA LEU A 25 -0.46 -7.30 1.71
C LEU A 25 0.59 -7.68 0.66
N ALA A 26 1.89 -7.60 0.99
CA ALA A 26 2.97 -8.03 0.10
C ALA A 26 2.90 -9.53 -0.22
N SER A 27 2.60 -10.35 0.80
CA SER A 27 2.46 -11.80 0.65
C SER A 27 1.25 -12.15 -0.22
N LEU A 28 0.10 -11.52 0.04
CA LEU A 28 -1.12 -11.71 -0.76
C LEU A 28 -0.91 -11.30 -2.22
N ALA A 29 -0.21 -10.19 -2.48
CA ALA A 29 0.11 -9.75 -3.83
C ALA A 29 0.95 -10.81 -4.58
N SER A 30 1.90 -11.43 -3.90
CA SER A 30 2.75 -12.50 -4.45
C SER A 30 1.94 -13.77 -4.76
N ASP A 31 1.05 -14.17 -3.85
CA ASP A 31 0.17 -15.33 -4.05
C ASP A 31 -0.80 -15.11 -5.22
N LEU A 32 -1.36 -13.90 -5.34
CA LEU A 32 -2.20 -13.52 -6.46
C LEU A 32 -1.44 -13.56 -7.79
N ASP A 33 -0.19 -13.09 -7.80
CA ASP A 33 0.64 -13.12 -9.00
C ASP A 33 0.95 -14.57 -9.45
N TRP A 34 1.14 -15.48 -8.50
CA TRP A 34 1.36 -16.89 -8.79
C TRP A 34 0.08 -17.60 -9.29
N ILE A 35 -1.05 -17.39 -8.60
CA ILE A 35 -2.29 -18.09 -8.94
C ILE A 35 -2.96 -17.53 -10.20
N LYS A 36 -2.66 -16.29 -10.63
CA LYS A 36 -3.24 -15.68 -11.84
C LYS A 36 -3.05 -16.59 -13.06
N LEU A 37 -1.94 -17.30 -13.14
CA LEU A 37 -1.59 -18.20 -14.26
C LEU A 37 -2.59 -19.37 -14.43
N ARG A 38 -3.46 -19.62 -13.45
CA ARG A 38 -4.52 -20.62 -13.51
C ARG A 38 -5.81 -20.11 -14.16
N PHE A 39 -5.94 -18.81 -14.39
CA PHE A 39 -7.14 -18.18 -14.95
C PHE A 39 -7.00 -17.94 -16.45
N ASN A 40 -8.10 -17.54 -17.10
CA ASN A 40 -8.04 -17.12 -18.50
C ASN A 40 -7.24 -15.82 -18.66
N HIS A 41 -6.89 -15.45 -19.90
CA HIS A 41 -6.05 -14.30 -20.17
C HIS A 41 -6.65 -12.96 -19.70
N ALA A 42 -7.97 -12.78 -19.82
CA ALA A 42 -8.62 -11.54 -19.40
C ALA A 42 -8.51 -11.36 -17.87
N ASP A 43 -8.74 -12.42 -17.11
CA ASP A 43 -8.62 -12.43 -15.66
C ASP A 43 -7.17 -12.26 -15.22
N GLN A 44 -6.21 -12.88 -15.91
CA GLN A 44 -4.77 -12.68 -15.66
C GLN A 44 -4.38 -11.21 -15.74
N VAL A 45 -4.85 -10.49 -16.76
CA VAL A 45 -4.56 -9.06 -16.94
C VAL A 45 -5.19 -8.22 -15.82
N GLN A 46 -6.41 -8.55 -15.41
CA GLN A 46 -7.06 -7.87 -14.29
C GLN A 46 -6.34 -8.11 -12.96
N ILE A 47 -5.96 -9.36 -12.67
CA ILE A 47 -5.21 -9.71 -11.45
C ILE A 47 -3.86 -9.02 -11.43
N ALA A 48 -3.11 -9.03 -12.55
CA ALA A 48 -1.82 -8.35 -12.65
C ALA A 48 -1.94 -6.84 -12.39
N ARG A 49 -3.02 -6.20 -12.88
CA ARG A 49 -3.29 -4.78 -12.60
C ARG A 49 -3.58 -4.53 -11.12
N SER A 50 -4.40 -5.38 -10.50
CA SER A 50 -4.72 -5.26 -9.07
C SER A 50 -3.48 -5.44 -8.20
N VAL A 51 -2.63 -6.43 -8.50
CA VAL A 51 -1.35 -6.66 -7.81
C VAL A 51 -0.45 -5.44 -7.92
N HIS A 52 -0.33 -4.85 -9.10
CA HIS A 52 0.47 -3.64 -9.30
C HIS A 52 -0.03 -2.45 -8.47
N LEU A 53 -1.35 -2.24 -8.40
CA LEU A 53 -1.96 -1.19 -7.56
C LEU A 53 -1.71 -1.45 -6.07
N MET A 54 -1.84 -2.70 -5.62
CA MET A 54 -1.55 -3.09 -4.23
C MET A 54 -0.10 -2.81 -3.86
N HIS A 55 0.86 -3.14 -4.74
CA HIS A 55 2.27 -2.79 -4.53
C HIS A 55 2.47 -1.28 -4.44
N GLY A 56 1.88 -0.48 -5.33
CA GLY A 56 1.99 0.98 -5.27
C GLY A 56 1.50 1.57 -3.94
N VAL A 57 0.36 1.09 -3.44
CA VAL A 57 -0.18 1.50 -2.13
C VAL A 57 0.73 1.06 -0.99
N ALA A 58 1.18 -0.20 -1.00
CA ALA A 58 2.05 -0.75 0.03
C ALA A 58 3.41 -0.02 0.10
N THR A 59 4.02 0.29 -1.04
CA THR A 59 5.25 1.08 -1.13
C THR A 59 5.05 2.50 -0.60
N ARG A 60 3.92 3.14 -0.90
CA ARG A 60 3.62 4.48 -0.34
C ARG A 60 3.50 4.43 1.19
N ILE A 61 2.77 3.46 1.73
CA ILE A 61 2.63 3.29 3.19
C ILE A 61 4.00 2.99 3.81
N ASP A 62 4.79 2.10 3.21
CA ASP A 62 6.14 1.77 3.66
C ASP A 62 7.06 3.00 3.74
N LYS A 63 6.99 3.88 2.73
CA LYS A 63 7.72 5.17 2.71
C LYS A 63 7.19 6.14 3.77
N GLU A 64 5.88 6.33 3.84
CA GLU A 64 5.23 7.24 4.81
C GLU A 64 5.50 6.84 6.27
N GLN A 65 5.57 5.53 6.55
CA GLN A 65 5.79 4.98 7.88
C GLN A 65 7.25 4.60 8.16
N GLN A 66 8.14 4.75 7.18
CA GLN A 66 9.57 4.43 7.28
C GLN A 66 9.86 2.98 7.72
N TYR A 67 9.07 1.99 7.24
CA TYR A 67 9.29 0.59 7.63
C TYR A 67 10.48 -0.07 6.91
N GLY A 68 10.83 0.40 5.72
CA GLY A 68 11.98 -0.07 4.94
C GLY A 68 11.78 -1.46 4.33
N LEU A 69 10.54 -1.83 3.99
CA LEU A 69 10.19 -3.13 3.39
C LEU A 69 10.37 -3.14 1.87
N TYR A 70 10.16 -2.01 1.20
CA TYR A 70 10.28 -1.84 -0.25
C TYR A 70 11.49 -0.98 -0.65
N TRP A 71 12.36 -0.65 0.31
CA TRP A 71 13.59 0.10 0.07
C TRP A 71 14.51 -0.70 -0.87
N ARG A 72 14.90 -0.09 -1.98
CA ARG A 72 15.98 -0.57 -2.84
C ARG A 72 17.21 0.31 -2.60
N GLU A 73 18.41 -0.26 -2.62
CA GLU A 73 19.66 0.50 -2.49
C GLU A 73 19.76 1.66 -3.48
N ASP A 74 19.08 1.58 -4.63
CA ASP A 74 19.03 2.63 -5.65
C ASP A 74 18.10 3.83 -5.30
N ASP A 75 17.30 3.74 -4.23
CA ASP A 75 16.40 4.82 -3.80
C ASP A 75 17.13 5.92 -2.97
N GLU A 76 18.45 5.82 -2.76
CA GLU A 76 19.27 6.84 -2.07
C GLU A 76 19.42 8.14 -2.89
N ASP A 77 19.27 8.09 -4.21
CA ASP A 77 19.58 9.21 -5.11
C ASP A 77 18.46 10.28 -5.22
N ASP A 78 17.27 10.03 -4.67
CA ASP A 78 16.12 10.97 -4.73
C ASP A 78 16.10 11.97 -3.55
N VAL A 79 17.17 12.05 -2.76
CA VAL A 79 17.34 13.05 -1.68
C VAL A 79 18.58 13.92 -1.94
N LEU A 80 18.46 14.86 -2.89
CA LEU A 80 19.34 16.04 -3.00
C LEU A 80 18.52 17.31 -3.26
#